data_AF-A0A3D4MG48-F1
#
_entry.id   AF-A0A3D4MG48-F1
#
_cell.length_a   1.000
_cell.length_b   1.000
_cell.length_c   1.000
_cell.angle_alpha   90.00
_cell.angle_beta   90.00
_cell.angle_gamma   90.00
#
_symmetry.space_group_name_H-M   'P 1'
#
loop_
_entity.id
_entity.type
_entity.pdbx_description
1 polymer ?
#
loop_
_entity_poly.entity_id
_entity_poly.type
_entity_poly.pdbx_seq_one_letter_code
_entity_poly.pdbx_strand_id
1 'polypeptide(L)'
;MQNEILENLTKFSQQTLESWKKLGEANLKLSEKLMKEQVELTTALVESATATAEELAQTKDVKAFTALQAEWAQEVSKKLTDSSRSYADILADAGKTYNQLFETALKTAGNDMAKKADKKAAA
;
A
#
# COMPACT_ATOMS: atom_id res chain seq x y z
N MET A 1 -20.61 40.07 2.28
CA MET A 1 -19.36 39.69 1.58
C MET A 1 -18.21 39.28 2.51
N GLN A 2 -17.84 40.05 3.56
CA GLN A 2 -16.76 39.65 4.47
C GLN A 2 -17.01 38.34 5.23
N ASN A 3 -18.22 38.13 5.77
CA ASN A 3 -18.57 36.89 6.48
C ASN A 3 -18.56 35.64 5.58
N GLU A 4 -19.02 35.76 4.33
CA GLU A 4 -18.94 34.66 3.34
C GLU A 4 -17.49 34.31 2.96
N ILE A 5 -16.59 35.29 2.91
CA ILE A 5 -15.18 35.06 2.60
C ILE A 5 -14.51 34.31 3.77
N LEU A 6 -14.81 34.70 5.01
CA LEU A 6 -14.32 34.02 6.21
C LEU A 6 -14.84 32.59 6.32
N GLU A 7 -16.15 32.35 6.11
CA GLU A 7 -16.71 30.98 6.13
C GLU A 7 -16.13 30.08 5.03
N ASN A 8 -15.93 30.61 3.83
CA ASN A 8 -15.31 29.85 2.74
C ASN A 8 -13.84 29.51 3.02
N LEU A 9 -13.08 30.43 3.64
CA LEU A 9 -11.71 30.17 4.09
C LEU A 9 -11.67 29.09 5.17
N THR A 10 -12.59 29.13 6.14
CA THR A 10 -12.68 28.10 7.18
C THR A 10 -13.01 26.73 6.61
N LYS A 11 -13.99 26.64 5.69
CA LYS A 11 -14.35 25.38 5.01
C LYS A 11 -13.21 24.84 4.16
N PHE A 12 -12.53 25.70 3.41
CA PHE A 12 -11.37 25.31 2.62
C PHE A 12 -10.22 24.77 3.49
N SER A 13 -9.93 25.44 4.61
CA SER A 13 -8.93 25.01 5.58
C SER A 13 -9.27 23.65 6.19
N GLN A 14 -10.54 23.43 6.58
CA GLN A 14 -11.02 22.15 7.10
C GLN A 14 -10.92 21.02 6.08
N GLN A 15 -11.35 21.24 4.83
CA GLN A 15 -11.28 20.25 3.75
C GLN A 15 -9.83 19.90 3.38
N THR A 16 -8.95 20.90 3.40
CA THR A 16 -7.51 20.70 3.20
C THR A 16 -6.95 19.83 4.30
N LEU A 17 -7.18 20.17 5.58
CA LEU A 17 -6.72 19.38 6.73
C LEU A 17 -7.24 17.94 6.69
N GLU A 18 -8.50 17.72 6.32
CA GLU A 18 -9.07 16.38 6.19
C GLU A 18 -8.39 15.58 5.07
N SER A 19 -8.09 16.22 3.94
CA SER A 19 -7.37 15.58 2.83
C SER A 19 -5.94 15.19 3.23
N TRP A 20 -5.24 16.07 3.96
CA TRP A 20 -3.91 15.78 4.53
C TRP A 20 -3.95 14.63 5.53
N LYS A 21 -4.99 14.59 6.40
CA LYS A 21 -5.18 13.49 7.34
C LYS A 21 -5.37 12.17 6.61
N LYS A 22 -6.26 12.11 5.62
CA LYS A 22 -6.49 10.89 4.82
C LYS A 22 -5.25 10.45 4.05
N LEU A 23 -4.47 11.39 3.53
CA LEU A 23 -3.19 11.09 2.89
C LEU A 23 -2.19 10.47 3.87
N GLY A 24 -2.07 11.04 5.08
CA GLY A 24 -1.24 10.51 6.15
C GLY A 24 -1.65 9.11 6.58
N GLU A 25 -2.95 8.87 6.78
CA GLU A 25 -3.51 7.56 7.09
C GLU A 25 -3.25 6.54 5.96
N ALA A 26 -3.40 6.95 4.70
CA ALA A 26 -3.10 6.08 3.55
C ALA A 26 -1.62 5.67 3.52
N ASN A 27 -0.70 6.60 3.76
CA ASN A 27 0.73 6.30 3.81
C ASN A 27 1.08 5.35 4.96
N LEU A 28 0.55 5.60 6.16
CA LEU A 28 0.79 4.73 7.32
C LEU A 28 0.27 3.31 7.05
N LYS A 29 -0.94 3.18 6.51
CA LYS A 29 -1.54 1.89 6.18
C LYS A 29 -0.75 1.14 5.10
N LEU A 30 -0.23 1.85 4.10
CA LEU A 30 0.65 1.27 3.10
C LEU A 30 1.94 0.75 3.74
N SER A 31 2.61 1.57 4.56
CA SER A 31 3.84 1.17 5.25
C SER A 31 3.62 -0.03 6.18
N GLU A 32 2.51 -0.07 6.91
CA GLU A 32 2.14 -1.20 7.77
C GLU A 32 1.97 -2.49 6.96
N LYS A 33 1.22 -2.43 5.84
CA LYS A 33 1.03 -3.58 4.95
C LYS A 33 2.34 -4.08 4.36
N LEU A 34 3.19 -3.18 3.87
CA LEU A 34 4.49 -3.53 3.29
C LEU A 34 5.43 -4.17 4.31
N MET A 35 5.48 -3.62 5.53
CA MET A 35 6.28 -4.16 6.62
C MET A 35 5.78 -5.54 7.04
N LYS A 36 4.46 -5.71 7.15
CA LYS A 36 3.84 -6.99 7.46
C LYS A 36 4.22 -8.06 6.43
N GLU A 37 4.08 -7.74 5.14
CA GLU A 37 4.49 -8.64 4.05
C GLU A 37 5.98 -9.02 4.14
N GLN A 38 6.85 -8.06 4.44
CA GLN A 38 8.28 -8.31 4.58
C GLN A 38 8.59 -9.27 5.75
N VAL A 39 7.90 -9.09 6.88
CA VAL A 39 8.02 -9.98 8.04
C VAL A 39 7.49 -11.37 7.72
N GLU A 40 6.32 -11.47 7.07
CA GLU A 40 5.71 -12.75 6.67
C GLU A 40 6.61 -13.54 5.72
N LEU A 41 7.16 -12.88 4.68
CA LEU A 41 8.12 -13.51 3.77
C LEU A 41 9.38 -13.97 4.50
N THR A 42 9.94 -13.11 5.36
CA THR A 42 11.17 -13.44 6.11
C THR A 42 10.95 -14.65 7.00
N THR A 43 9.86 -14.67 7.78
CA THR A 43 9.49 -15.81 8.63
C THR A 43 9.33 -17.07 7.79
N ALA A 44 8.61 -17.01 6.67
CA ALA A 44 8.38 -18.16 5.81
C ALA A 44 9.69 -18.72 5.21
N LEU A 45 10.65 -17.86 4.86
CA LEU A 45 11.96 -18.28 4.36
C LEU A 45 12.82 -18.91 5.46
N VAL A 46 12.80 -18.34 6.67
CA VAL A 46 13.52 -18.90 7.83
C VAL A 46 12.96 -20.28 8.19
N GLU A 47 11.64 -20.42 8.26
CA GLU A 47 10.99 -21.72 8.54
C GLU A 47 11.36 -22.78 7.50
N SER A 48 11.32 -22.43 6.21
CA SER A 48 11.73 -23.33 5.12
C SER A 48 13.19 -23.73 5.22
N ALA A 49 14.08 -22.77 5.50
CA ALA A 49 15.50 -23.03 5.67
C ALA A 49 15.79 -23.93 6.89
N THR A 50 15.12 -23.71 8.01
CA THR A 50 15.27 -24.52 9.22
C THR A 50 14.76 -25.94 9.00
N ALA A 51 13.57 -26.12 8.42
CA ALA A 51 13.02 -27.44 8.11
C ALA A 51 13.95 -28.22 7.15
N THR A 52 14.41 -27.57 6.09
CA THR A 52 15.34 -28.18 5.12
C THR A 52 16.67 -28.55 5.79
N ALA A 53 17.20 -27.70 6.68
CA ALA A 53 18.44 -28.00 7.39
C ALA A 53 18.30 -29.22 8.33
N GLU A 54 17.16 -29.36 9.01
CA GLU A 54 16.87 -30.53 9.85
C GLU A 54 16.79 -31.82 9.03
N GLU A 55 16.14 -31.79 7.87
CA GLU A 55 16.04 -32.95 6.97
C GLU A 55 17.38 -33.31 6.34
N LEU A 56 18.17 -32.31 5.93
CA LEU A 56 19.51 -32.51 5.40
C LEU A 56 20.45 -33.13 6.44
N ALA A 57 20.37 -32.71 7.71
CA ALA A 57 21.18 -33.27 8.80
C ALA A 57 20.89 -34.76 9.05
N GLN A 58 19.69 -35.23 8.73
CA GLN A 58 19.28 -36.63 8.88
C GLN A 58 19.59 -37.48 7.64
N THR A 59 19.84 -36.84 6.50
CA THR A 59 20.01 -37.50 5.21
C THR A 59 21.45 -38.00 5.01
N LYS A 60 21.60 -39.30 4.73
CA LYS A 60 22.91 -39.94 4.47
C LYS A 60 23.17 -40.30 3.00
N ASP A 61 22.14 -40.21 2.16
CA ASP A 61 22.21 -40.52 0.73
C ASP A 61 22.34 -39.22 -0.10
N VAL A 62 23.36 -39.17 -0.96
CA VAL A 62 23.62 -38.05 -1.87
C VAL A 62 22.47 -37.81 -2.84
N LYS A 63 21.74 -38.85 -3.28
CA LYS A 63 20.57 -38.68 -4.16
C LYS A 63 19.42 -37.98 -3.41
N ALA A 64 19.14 -38.40 -2.19
CA ALA A 64 18.15 -37.77 -1.33
C ALA A 64 18.52 -36.31 -1.01
N PHE A 65 19.82 -36.04 -0.79
CA PHE A 65 20.33 -34.68 -0.61
C PHE A 65 20.02 -33.78 -1.83
N THR A 66 20.29 -34.25 -3.05
CA THR A 66 20.00 -33.46 -4.25
C THR A 66 18.50 -33.23 -4.48
N ALA A 67 17.66 -34.20 -4.11
CA ALA A 67 16.21 -34.04 -4.18
C ALA A 67 15.72 -32.96 -3.20
N LEU A 68 16.18 -33.01 -1.95
CA LEU A 68 15.86 -32.01 -0.92
C LEU A 68 16.27 -30.59 -1.34
N GLN A 69 17.44 -30.42 -1.94
CA GLN A 69 17.86 -29.11 -2.47
C GLN A 69 16.93 -28.59 -3.58
N ALA A 70 16.48 -29.47 -4.47
CA ALA A 70 15.57 -29.10 -5.55
C ALA A 70 14.18 -28.72 -5.02
N GLU A 71 13.66 -29.49 -4.06
CA GLU A 71 12.38 -29.22 -3.39
C GLU A 71 12.43 -27.89 -2.64
N TRP A 72 13.49 -27.64 -1.87
CA TRP A 72 13.70 -26.37 -1.17
C TRP A 72 13.76 -25.18 -2.13
N ALA A 73 14.50 -25.30 -3.24
CA ALA A 73 14.59 -24.25 -4.26
C ALA A 73 13.22 -23.94 -4.89
N GLN A 74 12.39 -24.97 -5.13
CA GLN A 74 11.03 -24.80 -5.61
C GLN A 74 10.13 -24.12 -4.58
N GLU A 75 10.23 -24.51 -3.31
CA GLU A 75 9.47 -23.91 -2.21
C GLU A 75 9.80 -22.42 -2.05
N VAL A 76 11.10 -22.07 -2.00
CA VAL A 76 11.57 -20.68 -1.91
C VAL A 76 11.09 -19.87 -3.12
N SER A 77 11.20 -20.42 -4.33
CA SER A 77 10.73 -19.75 -5.55
C SER A 77 9.22 -19.48 -5.51
N LYS A 78 8.44 -20.43 -5.00
CA LYS A 78 6.99 -20.27 -4.80
C LYS A 78 6.71 -19.16 -3.79
N LYS A 79 7.36 -19.17 -2.62
CA LYS A 79 7.21 -18.14 -1.57
C LYS A 79 7.53 -16.73 -2.10
N LEU A 80 8.62 -16.58 -2.84
CA LEU A 80 8.99 -15.30 -3.47
C LEU A 80 7.96 -14.84 -4.52
N THR A 81 7.44 -15.77 -5.32
CA THR A 81 6.42 -15.46 -6.34
C THR A 81 5.11 -15.03 -5.70
N ASP A 82 4.67 -15.73 -4.66
CA ASP A 82 3.43 -15.41 -3.94
C ASP A 82 3.57 -14.07 -3.20
N SER A 83 4.72 -13.80 -2.58
CA SER A 83 5.00 -12.49 -1.97
C SER A 83 5.03 -11.35 -3.00
N SER A 84 5.61 -11.59 -4.19
CA SER A 84 5.59 -10.61 -5.28
C SER A 84 4.17 -10.24 -5.72
N ARG A 85 3.25 -11.21 -5.74
CA ARG A 85 1.83 -10.95 -6.01
C ARG A 85 1.18 -10.14 -4.89
N SER A 86 1.46 -10.49 -3.63
CA SER A 86 0.96 -9.73 -2.47
C SER A 86 1.42 -8.26 -2.50
N TYR A 87 2.70 -8.02 -2.80
CA TYR A 87 3.21 -6.65 -3.01
C TYR A 87 2.46 -5.91 -4.13
N ALA A 88 2.20 -6.57 -5.26
CA ALA A 88 1.45 -5.96 -6.35
C ALA A 88 0.02 -5.59 -5.91
N ASP A 89 -0.64 -6.43 -5.14
CA ASP A 89 -1.98 -6.16 -4.60
C ASP A 89 -1.97 -5.00 -3.59
N ILE A 90 -0.99 -4.96 -2.68
CA ILE A 90 -0.79 -3.86 -1.72
C ILE A 90 -0.62 -2.53 -2.46
N LEU A 91 0.20 -2.50 -3.51
CA LEU A 91 0.43 -1.30 -4.31
C LEU A 91 -0.79 -0.90 -5.14
N ALA A 92 -1.52 -1.86 -5.70
CA ALA A 92 -2.75 -1.60 -6.44
C ALA A 92 -3.83 -0.96 -5.53
N ASP A 93 -3.98 -1.45 -4.30
CA ASP A 93 -4.88 -0.88 -3.29
C ASP A 93 -4.48 0.54 -2.87
N ALA A 94 -3.19 0.79 -2.70
CA ALA A 94 -2.70 2.14 -2.44
C ALA A 94 -2.98 3.08 -3.62
N GLY A 95 -2.76 2.61 -4.85
CA GLY A 95 -3.09 3.35 -6.07
C GLY A 95 -4.56 3.76 -6.14
N LYS A 96 -5.49 2.84 -5.82
CA LYS A 96 -6.93 3.17 -5.73
C LYS A 96 -7.20 4.26 -4.69
N THR A 97 -6.56 4.16 -3.52
CA THR A 97 -6.72 5.13 -2.43
C THR A 97 -6.22 6.51 -2.83
N TYR A 98 -5.04 6.60 -3.45
CA TYR A 98 -4.50 7.87 -3.92
C TYR A 98 -5.33 8.47 -5.06
N ASN A 99 -5.84 7.65 -5.98
CA ASN A 99 -6.75 8.13 -7.03
C ASN A 99 -8.03 8.73 -6.44
N GLN A 100 -8.62 8.11 -5.43
CA GLN A 100 -9.79 8.67 -4.73
C GLN A 100 -9.49 10.00 -4.05
N LEU A 101 -8.32 10.13 -3.42
CA LEU A 101 -7.88 11.40 -2.82
C LEU A 101 -7.68 12.48 -3.89
N PHE A 102 -7.07 12.12 -5.02
CA PHE A 102 -6.88 13.02 -6.15
C PHE A 102 -8.20 13.47 -6.77
N GLU A 103 -9.14 12.55 -7.02
CA GLU A 103 -10.48 12.89 -7.51
C GLU A 103 -11.23 13.83 -6.54
N THR A 104 -11.08 13.61 -5.24
CA THR A 104 -11.67 14.46 -4.21
C THR A 104 -11.07 15.87 -4.25
N ALA A 105 -9.75 15.97 -4.41
CA ALA A 105 -9.06 17.25 -4.56
C ALA A 105 -9.52 17.99 -5.84
N LEU A 106 -9.63 17.30 -6.97
CA LEU A 106 -10.13 17.88 -8.23
C LEU A 106 -11.57 18.38 -8.13
N LYS A 107 -12.48 17.60 -7.53
CA LYS A 107 -13.87 18.02 -7.30
C LYS A 107 -13.95 19.28 -6.44
N THR A 108 -13.11 19.35 -5.40
CA THR A 108 -13.06 20.53 -4.52
C THR A 108 -12.58 21.76 -5.29
N ALA A 109 -11.49 21.65 -6.05
CA ALA A 109 -10.97 22.74 -6.87
C ALA A 109 -11.93 23.17 -7.99
N GLY A 110 -12.60 22.21 -8.65
CA GLY A 110 -13.58 22.47 -9.70
C GLY A 110 -14.82 23.20 -9.18
N ASN A 111 -15.34 22.80 -8.01
CA ASN A 111 -16.46 23.48 -7.35
C ASN A 111 -16.10 24.92 -6.94
N ASP A 112 -14.85 25.18 -6.53
CA ASP A 112 -14.38 26.52 -6.21
C ASP A 112 -14.25 27.43 -7.45
N MET A 113 -13.85 26.87 -8.60
CA MET A 113 -13.83 27.61 -9.87
C MET A 113 -15.25 27.92 -10.38
N ALA A 114 -16.18 26.98 -10.28
CA ALA A 114 -17.58 27.19 -10.66
C ALA A 114 -18.22 28.31 -9.82
N LYS A 115 -18.02 28.30 -8.49
CA LYS A 115 -18.50 29.39 -7.60
C LYS A 115 -17.90 30.75 -7.92
N LYS A 116 -16.63 30.81 -8.35
CA LYS A 116 -15.98 32.06 -8.78
C LYS A 116 -16.53 32.56 -10.11
N ALA A 117 -16.87 31.68 -11.04
CA ALA A 117 -17.48 32.03 -12.32
C ALA A 117 -18.90 32.59 -12.14
N ASP A 118 -19.73 31.94 -11.32
CA ASP A 118 -21.09 32.41 -11.02
C ASP A 118 -21.08 33.77 -10.31
N LYS A 119 -20.15 34.00 -9.36
CA LYS A 119 -20.00 35.31 -8.70
C LYS A 119 -19.55 36.42 -9.66
N LYS A 120 -18.82 36.09 -10.74
CA LYS A 120 -18.39 37.05 -11.77
C LYS A 120 -19.47 37.31 -12.81
N ALA A 121 -20.39 36.36 -13.03
CA ALA A 121 -21.54 36.53 -13.91
C ALA A 121 -22.70 37.30 -13.26
N ALA A 122 -22.76 37.30 -11.91
CA ALA A 122 -23.76 38.01 -11.12
C ALA A 122 -23.34 39.44 -10.67
N ALA A 123 -22.15 39.90 -11.05
CA ALA A 123 -21.60 41.23 -10.77
C ALA A 123 -21.48 42.04 -12.06
#